data_AF-A0A968D8U0-F1
#
_entry.id   AF-A0A968D8U0-F1
#
_cell.length_a   1.000
_cell.length_b   1.000
_cell.length_c   1.000
_cell.angle_alpha   90.00
_cell.angle_beta   90.00
_cell.angle_gamma   90.00
#
_symmetry.space_group_name_H-M   'P 1'
#
loop_
_entity.id
_entity.type
_entity.pdbx_description
1 polymer ?
#
loop_
_entity_poly.entity_id
_entity_poly.type
_entity_poly.pdbx_seq_one_letter_code
_entity_poly.pdbx_strand_id
1 'polypeptide(L)' 'MNERQKAGLHQVLWDSQNNTGELVSSGNYLYRIKTGSFQKIRELVLLR' A
#
# COMPACT_ATOMS: atom_id res chain seq x y z
N MET A 1 3.12 -1.93 7.70
CA MET A 1 2.81 -2.72 6.48
C MET A 1 3.98 -2.88 5.49
N ASN A 2 5.22 -2.48 5.82
CA ASN A 2 6.40 -2.70 4.96
C ASN A 2 7.33 -3.75 5.56
N GLU A 3 6.91 -5.01 5.52
CA GLU A 3 7.70 -6.13 6.03
C GLU A 3 8.10 -7.09 4.91
N ARG A 4 9.18 -7.84 5.13
CA ARG A 4 9.60 -8.87 4.17
C ARG A 4 8.59 -10.02 4.22
N GLN A 5 7.93 -10.25 3.10
CA GLN A 5 7.01 -11.37 2.94
C GLN A 5 7.71 -12.58 2.30
N LYS A 6 7.37 -13.79 2.76
CA LYS A 6 7.82 -15.04 2.12
C LYS A 6 7.08 -15.24 0.78
N ALA A 7 7.57 -16.12 -0.07
CA ALA A 7 6.87 -16.48 -1.30
C ALA A 7 5.47 -17.05 -0.98
N GLY A 8 4.46 -16.63 -1.75
CA GLY A 8 3.06 -17.02 -1.53
C GLY A 8 2.08 -15.95 -2.00
N LEU A 9 0.79 -16.22 -1.83
CA LEU A 9 -0.28 -15.26 -2.05
C LEU A 9 -0.43 -14.37 -0.82
N HIS A 10 -0.49 -13.05 -1.04
CA HIS A 10 -0.65 -12.05 0.02
C HIS A 10 -1.73 -11.07 -0.35
N GLN A 11 -2.53 -10.68 0.65
CA GLN A 11 -3.55 -9.65 0.53
C GLN A 11 -3.28 -8.59 1.59
N VAL A 12 -3.35 -7.33 1.18
CA VAL A 12 -3.18 -6.19 2.08
C VAL A 12 -4.38 -5.28 1.86
N LEU A 13 -5.07 -4.96 2.96
CA LEU A 13 -6.13 -3.94 2.99
C LEU A 13 -5.56 -2.71 3.67
N TRP A 14 -5.55 -1.58 2.98
CA TRP A 14 -5.18 -0.32 3.61
C TRP A 14 -6.38 0.26 4.36
N ASP A 15 -6.14 0.68 5.60
CA ASP A 15 -7.12 1.19 6.56
C ASP A 15 -7.33 2.71 6.47
N SER A 16 -6.79 3.36 5.43
CA SER A 16 -6.87 4.81 5.23
C SER A 16 -6.17 5.64 6.31
N GLN A 17 -5.23 5.05 7.06
CA GLN A 17 -4.40 5.77 8.02
C GLN A 17 -2.98 5.99 7.49
N ASN A 18 -2.37 7.09 7.93
CA ASN A 18 -0.95 7.34 7.75
C ASN A 18 -0.11 6.64 8.84
N ASN A 19 1.21 6.86 8.83
CA ASN A 19 2.12 6.22 9.79
C ASN A 19 1.98 6.73 11.24
N THR A 20 1.26 7.83 11.47
CA THR A 20 0.97 8.38 12.80
C THR A 20 -0.40 7.91 13.33
N GLY A 21 -1.14 7.09 12.57
CA GLY A 21 -2.48 6.60 12.94
C GLY A 21 -3.60 7.59 12.59
N GLU A 22 -3.30 8.65 11.85
CA GLU A 22 -4.29 9.65 11.46
C GLU A 22 -4.94 9.27 10.14
N LEU A 23 -6.25 9.46 10.05
CA LEU A 23 -6.98 9.24 8.81
C LEU A 23 -6.56 10.25 7.74
N VAL A 24 -6.27 9.75 6.55
CA VAL A 24 -5.95 10.60 5.41
C VAL A 24 -7.21 11.04 4.66
N SER A 25 -7.08 12.10 3.86
CA SER A 25 -8.18 12.66 3.08
C SER A 25 -8.49 11.84 1.83
N SER A 26 -9.67 12.03 1.23
CA SER A 26 -9.98 11.45 -0.07
C SER A 26 -8.97 11.94 -1.13
N GLY A 27 -8.58 11.07 -2.05
CA GLY A 27 -7.61 11.41 -3.06
C GLY A 27 -6.93 10.20 -3.71
N ASN A 28 -5.95 10.51 -4.55
CA ASN A 28 -5.16 9.50 -5.25
C ASN A 28 -3.92 9.15 -4.43
N TYR A 29 -3.71 7.85 -4.24
CA TYR A 29 -2.61 7.27 -3.49
C TYR A 29 -1.83 6.33 -4.37
N LEU A 30 -0.51 6.33 -4.23
CA LEU A 30 0.36 5.40 -4.94
C LEU A 30 0.91 4.37 -3.96
N TYR A 31 0.88 3.09 -4.35
CA TYR A 31 1.62 2.05 -3.66
C TYR A 31 2.63 1.40 -4.59
N ARG A 32 3.70 0.87 -3.98
CA ARG A 32 4.82 0.25 -4.68
C ARG A 32 5.08 -1.15 -4.16
N ILE A 33 5.13 -2.11 -5.06
CA ILE A 33 5.59 -3.48 -4.76
C ILE A 33 7.03 -3.58 -5.27
N LYS A 34 7.95 -4.01 -4.41
CA LYS A 34 9.36 -4.22 -4.74
C LYS A 34 9.81 -5.61 -4.27
N THR A 35 10.41 -6.40 -5.15
CA THR A 35 11.07 -7.68 -4.81
C THR A 35 12.25 -7.91 -5.75
N GLY A 36 13.46 -8.13 -5.23
CA GLY A 36 14.66 -8.32 -6.05
C GLY A 36 14.78 -7.25 -7.16
N SER A 37 14.71 -7.69 -8.43
CA SER A 37 14.71 -6.86 -9.63
C SER A 37 13.33 -6.34 -10.07
N PHE A 38 12.24 -6.86 -9.51
CA PHE A 38 10.88 -6.44 -9.83
C PHE A 38 10.45 -5.21 -9.03
N GLN A 39 9.90 -4.24 -9.73
CA GLN A 39 9.24 -3.08 -9.15
C GLN A 39 7.97 -2.76 -9.93
N LYS A 40 6.88 -2.47 -9.22
CA LYS A 40 5.62 -2.00 -9.82
C LYS A 40 4.99 -0.95 -8.94
N ILE A 41 4.57 0.15 -9.55
CA ILE A 41 3.76 1.20 -8.90
C ILE A 41 2.34 1.05 -9.41
N ARG A 42 1.35 1.23 -8.52
CA ARG A 42 -0.06 1.32 -8.89
C ARG A 42 -0.72 2.45 -8.13
N GLU A 43 -1.78 2.99 -8.73
CA GLU A 43 -2.64 4.00 -8.14
C GLU A 43 -3.84 3.36 -7.45
N LEU A 44 -4.27 3.98 -6.36
CA LEU A 44 -5.43 3.67 -5.56
C LEU A 44 -6.20 4.98 -5.37
N VAL A 45 -7.51 4.96 -5.58
CA VAL A 45 -8.37 6.10 -5.27
C VAL A 45 -9.07 5.83 -3.95
N LEU A 46 -8.85 6.70 -2.96
CA LEU A 46 -9.61 6.69 -1.72
C LEU A 46 -10.77 7.67 -1.86
N LEU A 47 -11.98 7.14 -1.80
CA LEU A 47 -13.22 7.91 -1.77
C LEU A 47 -13.80 7.86 -0.35
N ARG A 48 -14.37 8.98 0.11
CA ARG A 48 -15.18 9.10 1.34
C ARG A 48 -16.55 9.60 0.98
#